data_AF-T0L6H2-F1
#
_entry.id   AF-T0L6H2-F1
#
_cell.length_a   1.000
_cell.length_b   1.000
_cell.length_c   1.000
_cell.angle_alpha   90.00
_cell.angle_beta   90.00
_cell.angle_gamma   90.00
#
_symmetry.space_group_name_H-M   'P 1'
#
loop_
_entity.id
_entity.type
_entity.pdbx_description
1 polymer ?
#
loop_
_entity_poly.entity_id
_entity_poly.type
_entity_poly.pdbx_seq_one_letter_code
_entity_poly.pdbx_strand_id
1 'polypeptide(L)'
;MKRVKEWHNQKSRAERRAKNRLIKAKEIYPMPLKKLRPIVRCPTIRYNKKQRLGKGFTLEELKEAGLQYEYAMRIGISVDNRRRNMNKETFDLNVSRIKEYLSKITIYKNGAEAKASGVKQHLGRIMQVKRDTPKVEIIAKNEISAIN
;
A
#
# COMPACT_ATOMS: atom_id res chain seq x y z
N MET A 1 35.43 -26.33 -11.00
CA MET A 1 34.89 -26.35 -9.61
C MET A 1 33.38 -26.17 -9.68
N LYS A 2 32.58 -27.22 -9.42
CA LYS A 2 31.09 -27.13 -9.45
C LYS A 2 30.62 -26.41 -8.19
N ARG A 3 29.90 -25.29 -8.33
CA ARG A 3 29.35 -24.52 -7.19
C ARG A 3 27.95 -25.04 -6.86
N VAL A 4 27.81 -25.76 -5.76
CA VAL A 4 26.51 -26.25 -5.25
C VAL A 4 26.06 -25.34 -4.10
N LYS A 5 24.77 -24.98 -4.09
CA LYS A 5 24.17 -24.14 -3.04
C LYS A 5 23.21 -24.96 -2.20
N GLU A 6 23.57 -25.15 -0.94
CA GLU A 6 22.75 -25.84 0.06
C GLU A 6 21.92 -24.87 0.91
N TRP A 7 20.81 -25.38 1.47
CA TRP A 7 19.79 -24.57 2.16
C TRP A 7 19.56 -25.00 3.63
N HIS A 8 20.55 -25.63 4.26
CA HIS A 8 20.46 -26.07 5.66
C HIS A 8 20.12 -24.93 6.65
N ASN A 9 20.43 -23.67 6.30
CA ASN A 9 20.15 -22.49 7.13
C ASN A 9 18.74 -21.89 6.96
N GLN A 10 17.80 -22.56 6.26
CA GLN A 10 16.48 -22.02 5.94
C GLN A 10 15.67 -21.65 7.20
N LYS A 11 15.59 -22.54 8.21
CA LYS A 11 14.85 -22.33 9.46
C LYS A 11 15.45 -21.18 10.28
N SER A 12 16.75 -21.22 10.54
CA SER A 12 17.48 -20.15 11.24
C SER A 12 17.28 -18.78 10.58
N ARG A 13 17.28 -18.72 9.24
CA ARG A 13 17.01 -17.47 8.50
C ARG A 13 15.57 -16.98 8.65
N ALA A 14 14.58 -17.87 8.82
CA ALA A 14 13.20 -17.48 9.06
C ALA A 14 13.03 -16.84 10.44
N GLU A 15 13.56 -17.48 11.48
CA GLU A 15 13.55 -16.99 12.86
C GLU A 15 14.27 -15.64 12.98
N ARG A 16 15.48 -15.52 12.41
CA ARG A 16 16.23 -14.26 12.37
C ARG A 16 15.43 -13.12 11.74
N ARG A 17 14.75 -13.38 10.60
CA ARG A 17 13.91 -12.37 9.92
C ARG A 17 12.68 -11.99 10.74
N ALA A 18 12.13 -12.89 11.55
CA ALA A 18 11.02 -12.58 12.44
C ALA A 18 11.49 -11.72 13.62
N LYS A 19 12.58 -12.11 14.29
CA LYS A 19 13.20 -11.32 15.38
C LYS A 19 13.52 -9.89 14.95
N ASN A 20 14.16 -9.71 13.79
CA ASN A 20 14.49 -8.37 13.28
C ASN A 20 13.24 -7.52 12.98
N ARG A 21 12.14 -8.15 12.52
CA ARG A 21 10.87 -7.45 12.31
C ARG A 21 10.25 -7.00 13.64
N LEU A 22 10.33 -7.83 14.68
CA LEU A 22 9.84 -7.51 16.03
C LEU A 22 10.66 -6.37 16.66
N ILE A 23 11.99 -6.42 16.56
CA ILE A 23 12.88 -5.35 17.05
C ILE A 23 12.51 -4.03 16.38
N LYS A 24 12.45 -4.01 15.05
CA LYS A 24 12.05 -2.81 14.29
C LYS A 24 10.66 -2.30 14.65
N ALA A 25 9.69 -3.19 14.91
CA ALA A 25 8.34 -2.80 15.30
C ALA A 25 8.33 -2.10 16.67
N LYS A 26 9.11 -2.61 17.64
CA LYS A 26 9.27 -1.99 18.97
C LYS A 26 9.94 -0.62 18.89
N GLU A 27 10.96 -0.45 18.05
CA GLU A 27 11.69 0.82 17.89
C GLU A 27 10.79 1.94 17.35
N ILE A 28 9.93 1.63 16.36
CA ILE A 28 9.11 2.62 15.65
C ILE A 28 7.71 2.78 16.29
N TYR A 29 7.42 2.06 17.37
CA TYR A 29 6.15 2.17 18.07
C TYR A 29 5.86 3.64 18.48
N PRO A 30 4.65 4.19 18.18
CA PRO A 30 3.41 3.53 17.73
C PRO A 30 3.18 3.50 16.21
N MET A 31 4.09 4.03 15.38
CA MET A 31 3.89 4.14 13.93
C MET A 31 3.76 2.76 13.25
N PRO A 32 3.02 2.64 12.14
CA PRO A 32 2.86 1.38 11.43
C PRO A 32 4.18 0.90 10.78
N LEU A 33 4.37 -0.42 10.68
CA LEU A 33 5.63 -1.01 10.19
C LEU A 33 5.85 -0.82 8.68
N LYS A 34 4.77 -0.65 7.90
CA LYS A 34 4.79 -0.48 6.45
C LYS A 34 4.23 0.88 6.07
N LYS A 35 4.77 1.46 5.00
CA LYS A 35 4.26 2.72 4.41
C LYS A 35 3.01 2.49 3.56
N LEU A 36 2.15 3.51 3.44
CA LEU A 36 1.05 3.53 2.49
C LEU A 36 1.61 3.54 1.06
N ARG A 37 1.01 2.72 0.18
CA ARG A 37 1.37 2.60 -1.24
C ARG A 37 0.14 2.80 -2.13
N PRO A 38 0.30 3.35 -3.34
CA PRO A 38 -0.81 3.55 -4.28
C PRO A 38 -1.27 2.24 -4.90
N ILE A 39 -2.45 2.29 -5.51
CA ILE A 39 -2.99 1.23 -6.36
C ILE A 39 -2.60 1.54 -7.81
N VAL A 40 -2.03 0.55 -8.50
CA VAL A 40 -1.56 0.68 -9.89
C VAL A 40 -1.95 -0.57 -10.67
N ARG A 41 -2.24 -0.42 -11.96
CA ARG A 41 -2.47 -1.53 -12.89
C ARG A 41 -1.16 -2.22 -13.28
N CYS A 42 -1.22 -3.51 -13.60
CA CYS A 42 -0.08 -4.22 -14.19
C CYS A 42 0.06 -3.86 -15.69
N PRO A 43 1.29 -3.89 -16.25
CA PRO A 43 1.56 -3.28 -17.56
C PRO A 43 1.10 -4.12 -18.76
N THR A 44 1.39 -5.42 -18.81
CA THR A 44 1.18 -6.22 -20.04
C THR A 44 -0.28 -6.64 -20.22
N ILE A 45 -0.70 -6.92 -21.46
CA ILE A 45 -2.05 -7.39 -21.80
C ILE A 45 -2.48 -8.58 -20.95
N ARG A 46 -1.56 -9.51 -20.67
CA ARG A 46 -1.80 -10.67 -19.80
C ARG A 46 -2.24 -10.30 -18.38
N TYR A 47 -1.80 -9.15 -17.86
CA TYR A 47 -1.99 -8.77 -16.46
C TYR A 47 -2.75 -7.45 -16.25
N ASN A 48 -3.07 -6.69 -17.28
CA ASN A 48 -3.72 -5.38 -17.19
C ASN A 48 -5.05 -5.39 -16.40
N LYS A 49 -5.78 -6.51 -16.40
CA LYS A 49 -7.00 -6.70 -15.60
C LYS A 49 -6.74 -6.67 -14.09
N LYS A 50 -5.51 -6.92 -13.64
CA LYS A 50 -5.13 -6.99 -12.22
C LYS A 50 -4.60 -5.64 -11.72
N GLN A 51 -5.06 -5.24 -10.54
CA GLN A 51 -4.47 -4.16 -9.76
C GLN A 51 -3.44 -4.73 -8.76
N ARG A 52 -2.45 -3.91 -8.41
CA ARG A 52 -1.43 -4.23 -7.41
C ARG A 52 -1.02 -2.98 -6.64
N LEU A 53 -0.34 -3.18 -5.51
CA LEU A 53 0.31 -2.08 -4.81
C LEU A 53 1.55 -1.61 -5.59
N GLY A 54 1.64 -0.30 -5.80
CA GLY A 54 2.75 0.36 -6.47
C GLY A 54 3.95 0.63 -5.56
N LYS A 55 4.89 1.43 -6.08
CA LYS A 55 6.08 1.89 -5.34
C LYS A 55 5.74 3.10 -4.45
N GLY A 56 5.14 4.14 -5.04
CA GLY A 56 4.77 5.38 -4.35
C GLY A 56 3.85 6.28 -5.16
N PHE A 57 3.19 7.20 -4.45
CA PHE A 57 2.29 8.21 -5.00
C PHE A 57 3.05 9.23 -5.85
N THR A 58 2.38 9.81 -6.85
CA THR A 58 2.95 10.92 -7.63
C THR A 58 2.82 12.23 -6.86
N LEU A 59 3.61 13.22 -7.25
CA LEU A 59 3.58 14.54 -6.63
C LEU A 59 2.23 15.24 -6.84
N GLU A 60 1.62 15.05 -8.02
CA GLU A 60 0.29 15.59 -8.34
C GLU A 60 -0.81 14.95 -7.49
N GLU A 61 -0.77 13.62 -7.26
CA GLU A 61 -1.75 12.95 -6.38
C GLU A 61 -1.67 13.49 -4.94
N LEU A 62 -0.45 13.77 -4.46
CA LEU A 62 -0.24 14.34 -3.13
C LEU A 62 -0.70 15.80 -3.06
N LYS A 63 -0.44 16.58 -4.10
CA LYS A 63 -0.89 17.97 -4.22
C LYS A 63 -2.41 18.05 -4.17
N GLU A 64 -3.10 17.19 -4.91
CA GLU A 64 -4.57 17.11 -4.90
C GLU A 64 -5.14 16.64 -3.55
N ALA A 65 -4.38 15.81 -2.83
CA ALA A 65 -4.71 15.42 -1.46
C ALA A 65 -4.37 16.51 -0.42
N GLY A 66 -3.80 17.65 -0.82
CA GLY A 66 -3.44 18.76 0.08
C GLY A 66 -2.16 18.52 0.88
N LEU A 67 -1.27 17.62 0.41
CA LEU A 67 -0.02 17.30 1.09
C LEU A 67 1.21 17.72 0.28
N GLN A 68 2.16 18.34 0.96
CA GLN A 68 3.51 18.49 0.46
C GLN A 68 4.26 17.14 0.54
N TYR A 69 5.11 16.84 -0.45
CA TYR A 69 5.73 15.52 -0.56
C TYR A 69 6.70 15.17 0.58
N GLU A 70 7.44 16.15 1.13
CA GLU A 70 8.32 15.96 2.29
C GLU A 70 7.51 15.61 3.54
N TYR A 71 6.39 16.29 3.74
CA TYR A 71 5.49 16.02 4.86
C TYR A 71 4.85 14.63 4.71
N ALA A 72 4.38 14.29 3.50
CA ALA A 72 3.84 12.96 3.19
C ALA A 72 4.82 11.82 3.53
N MET A 73 6.12 12.00 3.24
CA MET A 73 7.15 11.00 3.57
C MET A 73 7.34 10.79 5.07
N ARG A 74 7.19 11.84 5.89
CA ARG A 74 7.31 11.80 7.36
C ARG A 74 6.14 11.05 8.00
N ILE A 75 4.91 11.27 7.52
CA ILE A 75 3.69 10.60 8.01
C ILE A 75 3.53 9.15 7.53
N GLY A 76 4.49 8.63 6.75
CA GLY A 76 4.50 7.22 6.34
C GLY A 76 3.86 6.93 4.98
N ILE A 77 3.72 7.93 4.10
CA ILE A 77 3.29 7.74 2.72
C ILE A 77 4.54 7.55 1.83
N SER A 78 4.51 6.61 0.88
CA SER A 78 5.62 6.45 -0.08
C SER A 78 5.42 7.31 -1.33
N VAL A 79 6.48 7.96 -1.79
CA VAL A 79 6.46 8.86 -2.96
C VAL A 79 7.32 8.28 -4.08
N ASP A 80 6.93 8.46 -5.34
CA ASP A 80 7.71 8.07 -6.52
C ASP A 80 7.68 9.15 -7.61
N ASN A 81 8.67 10.04 -7.58
CA ASN A 81 8.78 11.19 -8.49
C ASN A 81 8.92 10.81 -9.97
N ARG A 82 9.22 9.54 -10.27
CA ARG A 82 9.45 9.07 -11.65
C ARG A 82 8.16 8.58 -12.33
N ARG A 83 7.11 8.28 -11.57
CA ARG A 83 5.85 7.79 -12.14
C ARG A 83 5.08 8.98 -12.71
N ARG A 84 4.54 8.82 -13.91
CA ARG A 84 3.66 9.80 -14.57
C ARG A 84 2.20 9.38 -14.42
N ASN A 85 1.31 10.34 -14.28
CA ASN A 85 -0.13 10.10 -14.27
C ASN A 85 -0.63 10.04 -15.71
N MET A 86 -1.33 8.96 -16.06
CA MET A 86 -1.84 8.74 -17.42
C MET A 86 -3.37 8.67 -17.48
N ASN A 87 -4.01 8.24 -16.39
CA ASN A 87 -5.45 7.96 -16.34
C ASN A 87 -6.09 8.67 -15.15
N LYS A 88 -7.20 9.36 -15.39
CA LYS A 88 -7.97 10.07 -14.37
C LYS A 88 -8.52 9.13 -13.29
N GLU A 89 -9.10 7.99 -13.68
CA GLU A 89 -9.64 7.00 -12.73
C GLU A 89 -8.62 6.55 -11.68
N THR A 90 -7.39 6.24 -12.11
CA THR A 90 -6.34 5.80 -11.19
C THR A 90 -5.83 6.91 -10.29
N PHE A 91 -5.85 8.15 -10.81
CA PHE A 91 -5.47 9.34 -10.08
C PHE A 91 -6.49 9.59 -8.95
N ASP A 92 -7.78 9.68 -9.28
CA ASP A 92 -8.86 9.93 -8.33
C ASP A 92 -8.94 8.83 -7.25
N LEU A 93 -8.76 7.56 -7.64
CA LEU A 93 -8.70 6.43 -6.70
C LEU A 93 -7.55 6.58 -5.70
N ASN A 94 -6.36 7.01 -6.16
CA ASN A 94 -5.20 7.18 -5.30
C ASN A 94 -5.31 8.42 -4.40
N VAL A 95 -5.90 9.51 -4.89
CA VAL A 95 -6.21 10.71 -4.08
C VAL A 95 -7.19 10.35 -2.97
N SER A 96 -8.29 9.68 -3.30
CA SER A 96 -9.27 9.19 -2.32
C SER A 96 -8.62 8.29 -1.26
N ARG A 97 -7.71 7.41 -1.71
CA ARG A 97 -6.93 6.53 -0.83
C ARG A 97 -5.99 7.28 0.13
N ILE A 98 -5.38 8.38 -0.30
CA ILE A 98 -4.58 9.24 0.59
C ILE A 98 -5.49 9.90 1.63
N LYS A 99 -6.63 10.45 1.20
CA LYS A 99 -7.61 11.09 2.10
C LYS A 99 -8.15 10.11 3.15
N GLU A 100 -8.47 8.88 2.75
CA GLU A 100 -8.89 7.80 3.67
C GLU A 100 -7.77 7.40 4.66
N TYR A 101 -6.50 7.47 4.25
CA TYR A 101 -5.39 7.24 5.17
C TYR A 101 -5.27 8.38 6.18
N LEU A 102 -5.37 9.63 5.73
CA LEU A 102 -5.32 10.80 6.60
C LEU A 102 -6.42 10.81 7.66
N SER A 103 -7.64 10.39 7.30
CA SER A 103 -8.75 10.31 8.26
C SER A 103 -8.56 9.26 9.37
N LYS A 104 -7.63 8.30 9.17
CA LYS A 104 -7.39 7.19 10.11
C LYS A 104 -6.17 7.38 10.99
N ILE A 105 -5.27 8.30 10.65
CA ILE A 105 -4.05 8.52 11.43
C ILE A 105 -4.25 9.58 12.50
N THR A 106 -3.52 9.43 13.60
CA THR A 106 -3.41 10.43 14.67
C THR A 106 -1.95 10.86 14.78
N ILE A 107 -1.72 12.15 15.04
CA ILE A 107 -0.37 12.72 15.19
C ILE A 107 -0.16 13.06 16.67
N TYR A 108 0.93 12.58 17.23
CA TYR A 108 1.36 12.90 18.60
C TYR A 108 2.32 14.08 18.59
N LYS A 109 2.40 14.84 19.70
CA LYS A 109 3.28 16.01 19.80
C LYS A 109 4.74 15.59 19.95
N ASN A 110 5.00 14.55 20.73
CA ASN A 110 6.35 14.04 20.98
C ASN A 110 6.40 12.50 21.07
N GLY A 111 7.62 11.95 21.06
CA GLY A 111 7.83 10.50 21.09
C GLY A 111 7.49 9.83 22.42
N ALA A 112 7.54 10.57 23.53
CA ALA A 112 7.20 10.05 24.86
C ALA A 112 5.69 9.81 24.98
N GLU A 113 4.89 10.79 24.59
CA GLU A 113 3.42 10.71 24.48
C GLU A 113 3.02 9.57 23.53
N ALA A 114 3.67 9.48 22.37
CA ALA A 114 3.41 8.43 21.40
C ALA A 114 3.64 7.02 21.98
N LYS A 115 4.69 6.83 22.79
CA LYS A 115 4.97 5.55 23.46
C LYS A 115 4.01 5.25 24.62
N ALA A 116 3.54 6.27 25.31
CA ALA A 116 2.57 6.13 26.39
C ALA A 116 1.15 5.81 25.89
N SER A 117 0.84 6.08 24.62
CA SER A 117 -0.51 5.98 24.04
C SER A 117 -1.19 4.60 24.13
N GLY A 118 -0.45 3.50 24.34
CA GLY A 118 -1.02 2.15 24.43
C GLY A 118 -1.74 1.63 23.18
N VAL A 119 -1.64 2.31 22.03
CA VAL A 119 -2.37 1.98 20.81
C VAL A 119 -1.85 0.71 20.15
N LYS A 120 -2.76 -0.12 19.63
CA LYS A 120 -2.40 -1.31 18.84
C LYS A 120 -1.74 -0.91 17.51
N GLN A 121 -0.45 -1.20 17.38
CA GLN A 121 0.33 -0.93 16.16
C GLN A 121 -0.12 -1.80 14.97
N HIS A 122 -0.21 -1.19 13.77
CA HIS A 122 -0.48 -1.94 12.53
C HIS A 122 0.81 -2.54 11.93
N LEU A 123 0.92 -3.86 11.93
CA LEU A 123 2.12 -4.60 11.49
C LEU A 123 2.08 -5.02 10.01
N GLY A 124 0.88 -5.12 9.43
CA GLY A 124 0.65 -5.63 8.08
C GLY A 124 0.89 -4.59 6.97
N ARG A 125 0.57 -4.94 5.72
CA ARG A 125 0.42 -3.92 4.67
C ARG A 125 -0.82 -3.09 4.94
N ILE A 126 -0.70 -1.78 4.75
CA ILE A 126 -1.79 -0.83 4.91
C ILE A 126 -2.71 -0.91 3.68
N MET A 127 -4.02 -0.99 3.92
CA MET A 127 -5.10 -0.94 2.92
C MET A 127 -4.83 -1.83 1.70
N GLN A 128 -4.77 -3.14 1.89
CA GLN A 128 -4.40 -4.07 0.82
C GLN A 128 -5.45 -4.09 -0.31
N VAL A 129 -4.99 -4.31 -1.54
CA VAL A 129 -5.88 -4.53 -2.69
C VAL A 129 -6.56 -5.88 -2.51
N LYS A 130 -7.90 -5.88 -2.40
CA LYS A 130 -8.70 -7.10 -2.37
C LYS A 130 -8.74 -7.70 -3.77
N ARG A 131 -8.72 -9.02 -3.87
CA ARG A 131 -8.98 -9.72 -5.13
C ARG A 131 -10.48 -9.90 -5.25
N ASP A 132 -11.07 -9.29 -6.25
CA ASP A 132 -12.49 -9.43 -6.51
C ASP A 132 -12.77 -10.77 -7.20
N THR A 133 -13.82 -11.43 -6.75
CA THR A 133 -14.39 -12.60 -7.42
C THR A 133 -15.25 -12.10 -8.57
N PRO A 134 -15.12 -12.66 -9.79
CA PRO A 134 -15.97 -12.26 -10.90
C PRO A 134 -17.43 -12.49 -10.53
N LYS A 135 -18.28 -11.49 -10.75
CA LYS A 135 -19.73 -11.57 -10.58
C LYS A 135 -20.35 -11.70 -11.96
N VAL A 136 -21.31 -12.61 -12.09
CA VAL A 136 -22.14 -12.74 -13.30
C VAL A 136 -23.39 -11.91 -13.05
N GLU A 137 -23.60 -10.89 -13.87
CA GLU A 137 -24.82 -10.10 -13.87
C GLU A 137 -25.84 -10.82 -14.75
N ILE A 138 -27.07 -10.96 -14.26
CA ILE A 138 -28.18 -11.59 -15.00
C ILE A 138 -28.96 -10.46 -15.66
N ILE A 139 -29.23 -10.62 -16.95
CA ILE A 139 -29.90 -9.61 -17.79
C ILE A 139 -31.20 -10.22 -18.32
N ALA A 140 -32.26 -9.42 -18.40
CA ALA A 140 -33.53 -9.85 -18.97
C ALA A 140 -33.44 -9.96 -20.50
N LYS A 141 -34.17 -10.93 -21.08
CA LYS A 141 -34.13 -11.20 -22.53
C LYS A 141 -34.47 -9.97 -23.40
N ASN A 142 -35.38 -9.12 -22.92
CA ASN A 142 -35.84 -7.92 -23.63
C ASN A 142 -34.77 -6.82 -23.69
N GLU A 143 -33.82 -6.82 -22.75
CA GLU A 143 -32.73 -5.84 -22.68
C GLU A 143 -31.56 -6.23 -23.58
N ILE A 144 -31.50 -7.47 -24.06
CA ILE A 144 -30.42 -7.98 -24.91
C ILE A 144 -30.31 -7.19 -26.22
N SER A 145 -31.44 -6.83 -26.85
CA SER A 145 -31.42 -6.06 -28.10
C SER A 145 -30.99 -4.60 -27.93
N ALA A 146 -30.99 -4.10 -26.69
CA ALA A 146 -30.59 -2.73 -26.35
C ALA A 146 -29.15 -2.64 -25.82
N ILE A 147 -28.47 -3.79 -25.65
CA ILE A 147 -27.06 -3.83 -25.24
C ILE A 147 -26.19 -3.62 -26.48
N ASN A 148 -25.23 -2.69 -26.36
CA ASN A 148 -24.23 -2.38 -27.38
C ASN A 148 -23.41 -3.61 -27.81
#